data_AF-A0A7Z0EAP0-F1
#
_entry.id   AF-A0A7Z0EAP0-F1
#
_cell.length_a   1.000
_cell.length_b   1.000
_cell.length_c   1.000
_cell.angle_alpha   90.00
_cell.angle_beta   90.00
_cell.angle_gamma   90.00
#
_symmetry.space_group_name_H-M   'P 1'
#
loop_
_entity.id
_entity.type
_entity.pdbx_description
1 polymer ?
#
loop_
_entity_poly.entity_id
_entity_poly.type
_entity_poly.pdbx_seq_one_letter_code
_entity_poly.pdbx_strand_id
1 'polypeptide(L)'
;MNGLAHEGRLSPTQHQQWRTTNDWFNAAYPNPSHLDPTIYDRAINPGAVAWFKEEATHLMDRVPAYLAILASHGVACVRRTTTDPGRIVYEDESQVIAIPHQEPPMRDEVLELRQLRQSATSTRPVVRQSDRGGD
;
A
#
# COMPACT_ATOMS: atom_id res chain seq x y z
N MET A 1 -15.70 -2.35 -1.33
CA MET A 1 -17.15 -2.04 -1.22
C MET A 1 -17.60 -1.05 -2.27
N ASN A 2 -17.00 0.15 -2.38
CA ASN A 2 -17.42 1.16 -3.38
C ASN A 2 -17.45 0.63 -4.83
N GLY A 3 -16.48 -0.20 -5.24
CA GLY A 3 -16.50 -0.87 -6.56
C GLY A 3 -17.73 -1.76 -6.75
N LEU A 4 -18.01 -2.69 -5.82
CA LEU A 4 -19.18 -3.57 -5.87
C LEU A 4 -20.51 -2.80 -5.89
N ALA A 5 -20.59 -1.72 -5.12
CA ALA A 5 -21.77 -0.85 -5.10
C ALA A 5 -21.95 -0.11 -6.44
N HIS A 6 -20.87 0.43 -6.99
CA HIS A 6 -20.89 1.11 -8.28
C HIS A 6 -21.22 0.16 -9.42
N GLU A 7 -20.75 -1.08 -9.35
CA GLU A 7 -21.04 -2.16 -10.30
C GLU A 7 -22.43 -2.79 -10.11
N GLY A 8 -23.22 -2.36 -9.11
CA GLY A 8 -24.56 -2.90 -8.85
C GLY A 8 -24.58 -4.36 -8.38
N ARG A 9 -23.46 -4.88 -7.86
CA ARG A 9 -23.30 -6.28 -7.48
C ARG A 9 -23.77 -6.61 -6.07
N LEU A 10 -24.06 -5.60 -5.25
CA LEU A 10 -24.58 -5.81 -3.90
C LEU A 10 -26.06 -6.21 -3.95
N SER A 11 -26.43 -7.23 -3.18
CA SER A 11 -27.85 -7.52 -2.94
C SER A 11 -28.53 -6.35 -2.21
N PRO A 12 -29.87 -6.23 -2.23
CA PRO A 12 -30.58 -5.16 -1.52
C PRO A 12 -30.22 -5.09 -0.03
N THR A 13 -30.14 -6.24 0.65
CA THR A 13 -29.73 -6.34 2.05
C THR A 13 -28.27 -5.90 2.26
N GLN A 14 -27.36 -6.30 1.36
CA GLN A 14 -25.96 -5.89 1.43
C GLN A 14 -25.81 -4.37 1.20
N HIS A 15 -26.60 -3.81 0.29
CA HIS A 15 -26.60 -2.37 0.03
C HIS A 15 -27.11 -1.59 1.25
N GLN A 16 -28.19 -2.04 1.89
CA GLN A 16 -28.68 -1.44 3.13
C GLN A 16 -27.63 -1.53 4.25
N GLN A 17 -27.04 -2.70 4.45
CA GLN A 17 -26.01 -2.91 5.48
C GLN A 17 -24.77 -2.03 5.24
N TRP A 18 -24.34 -1.92 3.98
CA TRP A 18 -23.25 -1.01 3.58
C TRP A 18 -23.60 0.45 3.91
N ARG A 19 -24.79 0.91 3.55
CA ARG A 19 -25.24 2.29 3.79
C ARG A 19 -25.35 2.63 5.27
N THR A 20 -26.10 1.85 6.03
CA THR A 20 -26.26 2.06 7.47
C THR A 20 -24.93 2.10 8.20
N THR A 21 -23.97 1.28 7.78
CA THR A 21 -22.66 1.28 8.44
C THR A 21 -21.78 2.47 8.00
N ASN A 22 -21.81 2.86 6.72
CA ASN A 22 -21.14 4.08 6.27
C ASN A 22 -21.70 5.33 6.95
N ASP A 23 -23.01 5.42 7.13
CA ASP A 23 -23.64 6.54 7.83
C ASP A 23 -23.20 6.59 9.30
N TRP A 24 -23.07 5.43 9.94
CA TRP A 24 -22.50 5.34 11.29
C TRP A 24 -21.05 5.84 11.32
N PHE A 25 -20.20 5.46 10.37
CA PHE A 25 -18.82 5.98 10.29
C PHE A 25 -18.80 7.50 10.11
N ASN A 26 -19.62 8.04 9.21
CA ASN A 26 -19.69 9.48 8.97
C ASN A 26 -20.17 10.25 10.21
N ALA A 27 -21.00 9.64 11.05
CA ALA A 27 -21.48 10.24 12.30
C ALA A 27 -20.48 10.09 13.45
N ALA A 28 -19.75 8.98 13.50
CA ALA A 28 -18.85 8.64 14.60
C ALA A 28 -17.50 9.37 14.51
N TYR A 29 -17.06 9.80 13.31
CA TYR A 29 -15.73 10.36 13.12
C TYR A 29 -15.73 11.66 12.33
N PRO A 30 -14.82 12.60 12.65
CA PRO A 30 -14.55 13.75 11.82
C PRO A 30 -14.17 13.32 10.40
N ASN A 31 -14.76 13.96 9.40
CA ASN A 31 -14.22 13.90 8.04
C ASN A 31 -13.09 14.93 7.94
N PRO A 32 -11.82 14.50 7.75
CA PRO A 32 -10.69 15.42 7.68
C PRO A 32 -10.87 16.48 6.58
N SER A 33 -11.52 16.13 5.46
CA SER A 33 -11.80 17.08 4.37
C SER A 33 -12.75 18.21 4.73
N HIS A 34 -13.55 18.09 5.80
CA HIS A 34 -14.37 19.20 6.28
C HIS A 34 -13.54 20.24 7.06
N LEU A 35 -12.42 19.81 7.63
CA LEU A 35 -11.50 20.69 8.37
C LEU A 35 -10.49 21.33 7.41
N ASP A 36 -9.92 20.50 6.52
CA ASP A 36 -8.97 20.95 5.51
C ASP A 36 -9.14 20.12 4.22
N PRO A 37 -9.66 20.72 3.14
CA PRO A 37 -9.86 20.00 1.88
C PRO A 37 -8.55 19.56 1.22
N THR A 38 -7.41 20.14 1.60
CA THR A 38 -6.10 19.81 1.03
C THR A 38 -5.57 18.44 1.48
N ILE A 39 -6.11 17.87 2.57
CA ILE A 39 -5.62 16.60 3.17
C ILE A 39 -5.59 15.45 2.14
N TYR A 40 -6.60 15.35 1.28
CA TYR A 40 -6.67 14.34 0.23
C TYR A 40 -6.47 14.91 -1.18
N ASP A 41 -6.08 16.18 -1.30
CA ASP A 41 -5.72 16.78 -2.58
C ASP A 41 -4.48 16.06 -3.13
N ARG A 42 -4.61 15.43 -4.30
CA ARG A 42 -3.53 14.63 -4.90
C ARG A 42 -2.35 15.46 -5.40
N ALA A 43 -2.53 16.74 -5.68
CA ALA A 43 -1.45 17.64 -6.07
C ALA A 43 -0.64 18.09 -4.85
N ILE A 44 -1.26 18.17 -3.67
CA ILE A 44 -0.61 18.62 -2.42
C ILE A 44 -0.07 17.42 -1.62
N ASN A 45 -0.89 16.39 -1.47
CA ASN A 45 -0.65 15.21 -0.65
C ASN A 45 -0.81 13.93 -1.50
N PRO A 46 0.11 13.68 -2.45
CA PRO A 46 0.00 12.57 -3.39
C PRO A 46 0.02 11.23 -2.66
N GLY A 47 -1.01 10.41 -2.89
CA GLY A 47 -1.09 9.07 -2.30
C GLY A 47 -1.39 9.05 -0.80
N ALA A 48 -1.94 10.13 -0.23
CA ALA A 48 -2.41 10.14 1.15
C ALA A 48 -3.33 8.94 1.45
N VAL A 49 -3.01 8.21 2.53
CA VAL A 49 -3.75 7.04 3.00
C VAL A 49 -4.22 7.27 4.43
N ALA A 50 -5.47 6.90 4.70
CA ALA A 50 -6.02 6.85 6.05
C ALA A 50 -5.61 5.54 6.75
N TRP A 51 -5.05 5.66 7.95
CA TRP A 51 -4.74 4.56 8.85
C TRP A 51 -5.53 4.73 10.14
N PHE A 52 -6.04 3.63 10.68
CA PHE A 52 -6.61 3.61 12.02
C PHE A 52 -5.53 3.31 13.04
N LYS A 53 -5.59 4.01 14.17
CA LYS A 53 -4.78 3.70 15.35
C LYS A 53 -5.22 2.36 15.93
N GLU A 54 -4.30 1.63 16.55
CA GLU A 54 -4.60 0.30 17.12
C GLU A 54 -5.62 0.41 18.26
N GLU A 55 -5.60 1.53 18.97
CA GLU A 55 -6.51 1.88 20.07
C GLU A 55 -7.94 2.18 19.59
N ALA A 56 -8.17 2.35 18.28
CA ALA A 56 -9.50 2.54 17.70
C ALA A 56 -10.30 1.21 17.64
N THR A 57 -10.39 0.50 18.76
CA THR A 57 -10.99 -0.84 18.90
C THR A 57 -12.45 -0.89 18.45
N HIS A 58 -13.20 0.16 18.76
CA HIS A 58 -14.60 0.34 18.34
C HIS A 58 -14.81 0.32 16.81
N LEU A 59 -13.76 0.61 16.04
CA LEU A 59 -13.77 0.47 14.58
C LEU A 59 -13.58 -0.98 14.15
N MET A 60 -12.63 -1.66 14.80
CA MET A 60 -12.27 -3.05 14.49
C MET A 60 -13.45 -4.00 14.73
N ASP A 61 -14.32 -3.71 15.69
CA ASP A 61 -15.53 -4.51 15.97
C ASP A 61 -16.51 -4.58 14.78
N ARG A 62 -16.51 -3.57 13.90
CA ARG A 62 -17.41 -3.52 12.73
C ARG A 62 -16.78 -4.07 11.44
N VAL A 63 -15.45 -4.22 11.40
CA VAL A 63 -14.71 -4.73 10.24
C VAL A 63 -15.14 -6.16 9.83
N PRO A 64 -15.40 -7.12 10.74
CA PRO A 64 -15.81 -8.47 10.36
C PRO A 64 -17.04 -8.54 9.46
N ALA A 65 -18.06 -7.71 9.72
CA ALA A 65 -19.27 -7.67 8.91
C ALA A 65 -18.99 -7.21 7.47
N TYR A 66 -18.04 -6.28 7.28
CA TYR A 66 -17.59 -5.83 5.97
C TYR A 66 -16.82 -6.91 5.22
N LEU A 67 -15.91 -7.60 5.92
CA LEU A 67 -15.13 -8.68 5.33
C LEU A 67 -16.03 -9.84 4.88
N ALA A 68 -17.12 -10.11 5.61
CA ALA A 68 -18.11 -11.12 5.19
C ALA A 68 -18.78 -10.79 3.86
N ILE A 69 -19.14 -9.51 3.64
CA ILE A 69 -19.70 -9.08 2.34
C ILE A 69 -18.66 -9.25 1.23
N LEU A 70 -17.43 -8.80 1.45
CA LEU A 70 -16.35 -8.93 0.46
C LEU A 70 -16.05 -10.39 0.13
N ALA A 71 -16.00 -11.25 1.15
CA ALA A 71 -15.80 -12.70 0.99
C ALA A 71 -16.94 -13.35 0.19
N SER A 72 -18.20 -12.95 0.41
CA SER A 72 -19.35 -13.46 -0.37
C SER A 72 -19.26 -13.14 -1.87
N HIS A 73 -18.46 -12.13 -2.23
CA HIS A 73 -18.20 -11.71 -3.60
C HIS A 73 -16.84 -12.18 -4.14
N GLY A 74 -16.14 -13.06 -3.42
CA GLY A 74 -14.83 -13.59 -3.81
C GLY A 74 -13.70 -12.56 -3.77
N VAL A 75 -13.87 -11.46 -3.03
CA VAL A 75 -12.87 -10.39 -2.93
C VAL A 75 -11.91 -10.70 -1.79
N ALA A 76 -10.66 -11.02 -2.14
CA ALA A 76 -9.59 -11.22 -1.17
C ALA A 76 -9.26 -9.92 -0.43
N CYS A 77 -9.14 -10.00 0.89
CA CYS A 77 -8.80 -8.89 1.76
C CYS A 77 -7.54 -9.23 2.56
N VAL A 78 -6.62 -8.27 2.67
CA VAL A 78 -5.42 -8.40 3.50
C VAL A 78 -5.39 -7.31 4.55
N ARG A 79 -5.03 -7.67 5.78
CA ARG A 79 -4.75 -6.68 6.83
C ARG A 79 -3.38 -6.06 6.55
N ARG A 80 -3.31 -4.73 6.63
CA ARG A 80 -2.07 -3.97 6.60
C ARG A 80 -1.90 -3.27 7.96
N THR A 81 -0.70 -3.32 8.50
CA THR A 81 -0.31 -2.63 9.73
C THR A 81 1.08 -2.05 9.51
N THR A 82 1.34 -0.86 10.03
CA THR A 82 2.64 -0.22 9.99
C THR A 82 2.83 0.64 11.22
N THR A 83 4.05 0.75 11.71
CA THR A 83 4.46 1.73 12.73
C THR A 83 5.05 2.99 12.09
N ASP A 84 5.28 2.97 10.78
CA ASP A 84 5.76 4.10 9.98
C ASP A 84 4.82 4.28 8.77
N PRO A 85 3.73 5.07 8.94
CA PRO A 85 2.76 5.29 7.88
C PRO A 85 3.24 6.32 6.84
N GLY A 86 4.42 6.92 7.04
CA GLY A 86 4.94 8.01 6.22
C GLY A 86 4.79 9.38 6.88
N ARG A 87 4.75 10.44 6.07
CA ARG A 87 4.56 11.81 6.55
C ARG A 87 3.10 12.05 6.92
N ILE A 88 2.84 12.23 8.21
CA ILE A 88 1.50 12.55 8.74
C ILE A 88 1.09 13.96 8.29
N VAL A 89 -0.10 14.07 7.71
CA VAL A 89 -0.74 15.35 7.30
C VAL A 89 -1.97 15.68 8.12
N TYR A 90 -2.49 14.70 8.86
CA TYR A 90 -3.61 14.85 9.76
C TYR A 90 -3.58 13.75 10.82
N GLU A 91 -3.98 14.09 12.05
CA GLU A 91 -4.10 13.14 13.15
C GLU A 91 -5.25 13.56 14.07
N ASP A 92 -6.06 12.58 14.48
CA ASP A 92 -7.07 12.71 15.54
C ASP A 92 -6.97 11.54 16.53
N GLU A 93 -7.95 11.39 17.42
CA GLU A 93 -7.96 10.34 18.44
C GLU A 93 -8.01 8.91 17.87
N SER A 94 -8.51 8.71 16.66
CA SER A 94 -8.81 7.40 16.06
C SER A 94 -8.02 7.10 14.78
N GLN A 95 -7.56 8.10 14.03
CA GLN A 95 -6.91 7.92 12.73
C GLN A 95 -5.73 8.87 12.51
N VAL A 96 -4.86 8.46 11.58
CA VAL A 96 -3.83 9.31 10.98
C VAL A 96 -3.97 9.26 9.47
N ILE A 97 -3.86 10.41 8.81
CA ILE A 97 -3.69 10.48 7.35
C ILE A 97 -2.23 10.73 7.09
N ALA A 98 -1.60 9.83 6.34
CA ALA A 98 -0.18 9.91 6.04
C ALA A 98 0.08 9.72 4.55
N ILE A 99 1.09 10.44 4.07
CA ILE A 99 1.64 10.25 2.73
C ILE A 99 2.74 9.21 2.87
N PRO A 100 2.62 8.05 2.19
CA PRO A 100 3.67 7.05 2.20
C PRO A 100 5.00 7.68 1.82
N HIS A 101 6.08 7.27 2.48
CA HIS A 101 7.41 7.54 1.94
C HIS A 101 7.44 7.00 0.51
N GLN A 102 7.99 7.78 -0.42
CA GLN A 102 8.31 7.17 -1.70
C GLN A 102 9.25 6.01 -1.37
N GLU A 103 8.86 4.78 -1.69
CA GLU A 103 9.85 3.71 -1.80
C GLU A 103 10.94 4.31 -2.69
N PRO A 104 12.20 4.41 -2.22
CA PRO A 104 13.25 4.72 -3.17
C PRO A 104 13.05 3.72 -4.31
N PRO A 105 13.02 4.17 -5.58
CA PRO A 105 12.94 3.22 -6.68
C PRO A 105 14.00 2.17 -6.36
N MET A 106 13.62 0.89 -6.35
CA MET A 106 14.59 -0.20 -6.21
C MET A 106 15.68 0.08 -7.25
N ARG A 107 16.75 0.76 -6.81
CA ARG A 107 17.86 1.15 -7.67
C ARG A 107 18.55 -0.15 -7.94
N ASP A 108 18.44 -0.66 -9.16
CA ASP A 108 19.47 -1.31 -9.96
C ASP A 108 20.47 -2.29 -9.30
N GLU A 109 20.32 -2.73 -8.05
CA GLU A 109 21.26 -3.60 -7.35
C GLU A 109 21.18 -5.01 -7.93
N VAL A 110 20.02 -5.44 -8.42
CA VAL A 110 19.90 -6.73 -9.10
C VAL A 110 20.59 -6.71 -10.47
N LEU A 111 20.68 -5.54 -11.13
CA LEU A 111 21.37 -5.42 -12.42
C LEU A 111 22.88 -5.25 -12.22
N GLU A 112 23.32 -4.44 -11.26
CA GLU A 112 24.74 -4.30 -10.90
C GLU A 112 25.31 -5.61 -10.36
N LEU A 113 24.62 -6.33 -9.47
CA LEU A 113 25.09 -7.64 -8.99
C LEU A 113 25.13 -8.69 -10.10
N ARG A 114 24.23 -8.62 -11.09
CA ARG A 114 24.30 -9.47 -12.30
C ARG A 114 25.47 -9.07 -13.21
N GLN A 115 25.76 -7.78 -13.38
CA GLN A 115 26.86 -7.29 -14.21
C GLN A 115 28.23 -7.53 -13.56
N LEU A 116 28.36 -7.40 -12.24
CA LEU A 116 29.56 -7.77 -11.48
C LEU A 116 29.81 -9.28 -11.55
N ARG A 117 28.77 -10.12 -11.41
CA ARG A 117 28.93 -11.58 -11.56
C ARG A 117 29.30 -12.00 -12.98
N GLN A 118 28.81 -11.32 -14.01
CA GLN A 118 29.18 -11.59 -15.42
C GLN A 118 30.60 -11.10 -15.76
N SER A 119 31.04 -9.98 -15.17
CA SER A 119 32.39 -9.44 -15.34
C SER A 119 33.44 -10.31 -14.63
N ALA A 120 33.12 -10.85 -13.46
CA ALA A 120 34.02 -11.72 -12.69
C ALA A 120 34.25 -13.09 -13.35
N THR A 121 33.32 -13.62 -14.14
CA THR A 121 33.50 -14.87 -14.90
C THR A 121 34.19 -14.69 -16.25
N SER A 122 34.38 -13.45 -16.71
CA SER A 122 35.04 -13.13 -17.99
C SER A 122 36.49 -12.64 -17.78
N THR A 123 37.26 -13.35 -16.95
CA THR A 123 38.73 -13.22 -16.95
C THR A 123 39.30 -14.53 -17.46
N ARG A 124 39.50 -14.64 -18.78
CA ARG A 124 40.33 -15.71 -19.36
C ARG A 124 41.78 -15.48 -18.92
N PRO A 125 42.51 -16.51 -18.43
CA PRO A 125 43.94 -16.37 -18.21
C PRO A 125 44.63 -16.20 -19.57
N VAL A 126 45.35 -15.10 -19.75
CA VAL A 126 46.30 -14.92 -20.84
C VAL A 126 47.46 -15.91 -20.59
N VAL A 127 47.44 -17.05 -21.27
CA VAL A 127 48.60 -17.94 -21.35
C VAL A 127 49.61 -17.31 -22.30
N ARG A 128 50.77 -16.92 -21.76
CA ARG A 128 51.92 -16.44 -22.54
C ARG A 128 52.62 -17.66 -23.15
N GLN A 129 52.33 -17.97 -24.41
CA GLN A 129 53.10 -18.96 -25.17
C GLN A 129 54.42 -18.31 -25.58
N SER A 130 55.54 -18.82 -25.05
CA SER A 130 56.88 -18.40 -25.47
C SER A 130 57.36 -19.37 -26.54
N ASP A 131 57.53 -18.85 -27.76
CA ASP A 131 58.08 -19.57 -28.90
C ASP A 131 59.50 -20.06 -28.60
N ARG A 132 59.72 -21.35 -28.83
CA ARG A 132 61.04 -21.93 -29.08
C ARG A 132 61.17 -22.16 -30.60
N GLY A 133 61.90 -21.29 -31.27
CA GLY A 133 62.78 -21.68 -32.38
C GLY A 133 64.21 -21.68 -31.83
N GLY A 134 65.10 -22.62 -32.10
CA GLY A 134 65.22 -23.47 -33.27
C GLY A 134 66.44 -23.02 -34.08
N ASP A 135 67.64 -23.32 -33.57
CA ASP A 135 68.80 -23.80 -34.34
C ASP A 135 69.74 -24.54 -33.37
#